data_AF-A0A971JCI8-F1
#
_entry.id   AF-A0A971JCI8-F1
#
_cell.length_a   1.000
_cell.length_b   1.000
_cell.length_c   1.000
_cell.angle_alpha   90.00
_cell.angle_beta   90.00
_cell.angle_gamma   90.00
#
_symmetry.space_group_name_H-M   'P 1'
#
loop_
_entity.id
_entity.type
_entity.pdbx_description
1 polymer ?
#
loop_
_entity_poly.entity_id
_entity_poly.type
_entity_poly.pdbx_seq_one_letter_code
_entity_poly.pdbx_strand_id
1 'polypeptide(L)'
;MTQYAIKQEHLDRASLIVSKMSLSQKASLCSGRDFWHTKPLEELSVPSIMMTDGPHGLRKQKDESDHLGINESYPATCFPPAAASACSFDRELM
;
A
#
# COMPACT_ATOMS: atom_id res chain seq x y z
N MET A 1 -17.37 -11.50 -10.07
CA MET A 1 -17.37 -11.43 -8.59
C MET A 1 -16.87 -12.80 -8.11
N THR A 2 -15.67 -13.05 -7.59
CA THR A 2 -14.58 -12.28 -6.95
C THR A 2 -13.28 -13.03 -7.28
N GLN A 3 -12.39 -12.45 -8.10
CA GLN A 3 -11.11 -13.10 -8.47
C GLN A 3 -9.97 -12.81 -7.45
N TYR A 4 -10.30 -12.13 -6.34
CA TYR A 4 -9.36 -11.66 -5.34
C TYR A 4 -9.47 -12.42 -4.00
N ALA A 5 -9.90 -13.68 -4.02
CA ALA A 5 -9.85 -14.49 -2.81
C ALA A 5 -8.40 -14.67 -2.39
N ILE A 6 -8.05 -14.21 -1.19
CA ILE A 6 -6.75 -14.50 -0.58
C ILE A 6 -6.64 -16.02 -0.47
N LYS A 7 -5.59 -16.60 -1.07
CA LYS A 7 -5.37 -18.04 -1.02
C LYS A 7 -5.22 -18.51 0.44
N GLN A 8 -5.77 -19.69 0.76
CA GLN A 8 -5.73 -20.25 2.12
C GLN A 8 -4.30 -20.32 2.68
N GLU A 9 -3.32 -20.69 1.86
CA GLU A 9 -1.90 -20.73 2.23
C GLU A 9 -1.38 -19.40 2.81
N HIS A 10 -1.90 -18.26 2.34
CA HIS A 10 -1.50 -16.95 2.84
C HIS A 10 -2.13 -16.66 4.20
N LEU A 11 -3.36 -17.09 4.43
CA LEU A 11 -4.04 -16.98 5.73
C LEU A 11 -3.36 -17.86 6.79
N ASP A 12 -2.96 -19.07 6.40
CA ASP A 12 -2.26 -20.01 7.29
C ASP A 12 -0.89 -19.44 7.68
N ARG A 13 -0.15 -18.89 6.70
CA ARG A 13 1.13 -18.22 6.93
C ARG A 13 0.97 -16.99 7.82
N ALA A 14 -0.03 -16.14 7.57
CA ALA A 14 -0.28 -14.95 8.39
C ALA A 14 -0.60 -15.35 9.84
N SER A 15 -1.46 -16.35 10.04
CA SER A 15 -1.78 -16.91 11.36
C SER A 15 -0.54 -17.40 12.10
N LEU A 16 0.38 -18.10 11.41
CA LEU A 16 1.64 -18.59 11.98
C LEU A 16 2.59 -17.46 12.38
N ILE A 17 2.63 -16.36 11.63
CA ILE A 17 3.46 -15.20 11.97
C ILE A 17 2.84 -14.49 13.19
N VAL A 18 1.54 -14.23 13.17
CA VAL A 18 0.81 -13.54 14.27
C VAL A 18 0.89 -14.31 15.59
N SER A 19 0.91 -15.65 15.56
CA SER A 19 1.05 -16.46 16.77
C SER A 19 2.43 -16.34 17.44
N LYS A 20 3.46 -15.95 16.67
CA LYS A 20 4.83 -15.72 17.17
C LYS A 20 5.07 -14.28 17.63
N MET A 21 4.12 -13.37 17.43
CA MET A 21 4.26 -11.96 17.83
C MET A 21 3.92 -11.73 19.30
N SER A 22 4.71 -10.90 19.96
CA SER A 22 4.35 -10.25 21.22
C SER A 22 3.18 -9.26 21.02
N LEU A 23 2.57 -8.83 22.12
CA LEU A 23 1.51 -7.81 22.06
C LEU A 23 2.03 -6.49 21.49
N SER A 24 3.27 -6.08 21.82
CA SER A 24 3.85 -4.84 21.30
C SER A 24 4.11 -4.91 19.79
N GLN A 25 4.59 -6.05 19.29
CA GLN A 25 4.77 -6.28 17.85
C GLN A 25 3.41 -6.21 17.11
N LYS A 26 2.36 -6.84 17.64
CA LYS A 26 1.01 -6.75 17.08
C LYS A 26 0.50 -5.31 17.02
N ALA A 27 0.58 -4.58 18.13
CA ALA A 27 0.16 -3.20 18.21
C ALA A 27 0.99 -2.29 17.26
N SER A 28 2.27 -2.59 17.08
CA SER A 28 3.16 -1.80 16.22
C SER A 28 2.66 -1.77 14.77
N LEU A 29 2.11 -2.88 14.26
CA LEU A 29 1.63 -3.03 12.89
C LEU A 29 0.31 -2.29 12.61
N CYS A 30 -0.35 -1.76 13.64
CA CYS A 30 -1.57 -0.95 13.49
C CYS A 30 -1.29 0.52 13.16
N SER A 31 -0.04 0.88 12.85
CA SER A 31 0.37 2.23 12.44
C SER A 31 1.55 2.17 11.47
N GLY A 32 1.67 3.19 10.62
CA GLY A 32 2.84 3.36 9.76
C GLY A 32 4.13 3.54 10.56
N ARG A 33 5.25 3.13 9.97
CA ARG A 33 6.59 3.55 10.40
C ARG A 33 6.80 5.03 10.10
N ASP A 34 6.33 5.43 8.92
CA ASP A 34 6.34 6.80 8.40
C ASP A 34 5.08 7.01 7.52
N PHE A 35 4.99 8.12 6.81
CA PHE A 35 3.84 8.46 5.96
C PHE A 35 3.56 7.43 4.86
N TRP A 36 4.58 6.70 4.41
CA TRP A 36 4.52 5.86 3.23
C TRP A 36 4.78 4.39 3.52
N HIS A 37 5.32 4.03 4.70
CA HIS A 37 5.77 2.66 4.95
C HIS A 37 5.16 2.03 6.19
N THR A 38 4.87 0.73 6.12
CA THR A 38 4.54 -0.09 7.30
C THR A 38 5.78 -0.39 8.15
N LYS A 39 5.60 -0.74 9.42
CA LYS A 39 6.70 -1.20 10.27
C LYS A 39 7.11 -2.63 9.88
N PRO A 40 8.42 -2.91 9.76
CA PRO A 40 8.90 -4.29 9.58
C PRO A 40 8.91 -5.05 10.91
N LEU A 41 8.91 -6.40 10.81
CA LEU A 41 9.28 -7.33 11.88
C LEU A 41 10.25 -8.36 11.27
N GLU A 42 11.53 -7.99 11.16
CA GLU A 42 12.56 -8.75 10.44
C GLU A 42 12.75 -10.16 11.02
N GLU A 43 12.69 -10.29 12.34
CA GLU A 43 12.79 -11.55 13.07
C GLU A 43 11.66 -12.55 12.73
N LEU A 44 10.53 -12.05 12.24
CA LEU A 44 9.40 -12.86 11.76
C LEU A 44 9.30 -12.85 10.22
N SER A 45 10.31 -12.33 9.52
CA SER A 45 10.34 -12.19 8.06
C SER A 45 9.14 -11.41 7.50
N VAL A 46 8.71 -10.37 8.21
CA VAL A 46 7.69 -9.42 7.74
C VAL A 46 8.39 -8.15 7.26
N PRO A 47 8.45 -7.91 5.94
CA PRO A 47 9.10 -6.72 5.40
C PRO A 47 8.23 -5.47 5.61
N SER A 48 8.87 -4.31 5.55
CA SER A 48 8.18 -3.03 5.41
C SER A 48 7.59 -2.93 3.99
N ILE A 49 6.36 -2.44 3.89
CA ILE A 49 5.63 -2.26 2.63
C ILE A 49 5.44 -0.76 2.40
N MET A 50 5.83 -0.27 1.22
CA MET A 50 5.50 1.08 0.77
C MET A 50 4.06 1.13 0.26
N MET A 51 3.33 2.16 0.68
CA MET A 51 2.04 2.61 0.17
C MET A 51 2.23 4.01 -0.43
N THR A 52 1.35 4.41 -1.34
CA THR A 52 1.44 5.70 -2.03
C THR A 52 0.08 6.04 -2.65
N ASP A 53 -0.20 7.32 -2.88
CA ASP A 53 -1.46 7.76 -3.50
C ASP A 53 -1.58 7.32 -4.96
N GLY A 54 -2.81 7.35 -5.49
CA GLY A 54 -2.95 7.43 -6.94
C GLY A 54 -4.23 6.94 -7.59
N PRO A 55 -5.42 7.49 -7.32
CA PRO A 55 -6.63 7.10 -8.06
C PRO A 55 -6.56 7.36 -9.58
N HIS A 56 -5.60 8.14 -10.06
CA HIS A 56 -5.41 8.48 -11.48
C HIS A 56 -3.92 8.62 -11.84
N GLY A 57 -3.09 7.73 -11.29
CA GLY A 57 -1.65 7.70 -11.55
C GLY A 57 -0.83 7.62 -10.27
N LEU A 58 0.33 6.97 -10.37
CA LEU A 58 1.26 6.77 -9.25
C LEU A 58 1.84 8.10 -8.76
N ARG A 59 1.79 8.36 -7.45
CA ARG A 59 2.38 9.58 -6.85
C ARG A 59 3.46 9.28 -5.81
N LYS A 60 4.65 8.92 -6.28
CA LYS A 60 5.81 8.65 -5.42
C LYS A 60 6.74 9.86 -5.31
N GLN A 61 6.88 10.44 -4.11
CA GLN A 61 7.82 11.54 -3.84
C GLN A 61 9.28 11.09 -3.92
N LYS A 62 10.16 11.97 -4.41
CA LYS A 62 11.62 11.86 -4.28
C LYS A 62 12.04 12.28 -2.87
N ASP A 63 12.95 11.53 -2.27
CA ASP A 63 13.62 11.78 -0.99
C ASP A 63 12.73 12.01 0.24
N GLU A 64 13.35 12.42 1.36
CA GLU A 64 12.72 12.56 2.66
C GLU A 64 11.54 13.51 2.58
N SER A 65 10.38 12.99 2.98
CA SER A 65 9.10 13.67 3.01
C SER A 65 9.22 14.98 3.79
N ASP A 66 9.24 16.09 3.07
CA ASP A 66 8.80 17.36 3.63
C ASP A 66 7.33 17.20 4.02
N HIS A 67 7.01 17.46 5.29
CA HIS A 67 5.66 17.39 5.85
C HIS A 67 4.63 18.27 5.10
N LEU A 68 5.08 19.17 4.22
CA LEU A 68 4.26 20.05 3.39
C LEU A 68 3.82 19.40 2.06
N GLY A 69 4.41 18.26 1.67
CA GLY A 69 4.02 17.53 0.47
C GLY A 69 4.46 18.17 -0.86
N ILE A 70 5.41 19.11 -0.83
CA ILE A 70 5.84 19.93 -1.98
C ILE A 70 6.96 19.25 -2.79
N ASN A 71 7.45 18.09 -2.34
CA ASN A 71 8.55 17.38 -3.01
C ASN A 71 8.19 16.95 -4.44
N GLU A 72 9.21 16.99 -5.31
CA GLU A 72 9.11 16.43 -6.66
C GLU A 72 8.72 14.94 -6.59
N SER A 73 7.89 14.50 -7.54
CA SER A 73 7.59 13.08 -7.70
C SER A 73 8.52 12.43 -8.74
N TYR A 74 8.75 11.13 -8.59
CA TYR A 74 9.28 10.33 -9.69
C TYR A 74 8.34 10.42 -10.90
N PRO A 75 8.85 10.48 -12.15
CA PRO A 75 8.01 10.51 -13.33
C PRO A 75 7.04 9.32 -13.37
N ALA A 76 5.77 9.60 -13.63
CA ALA A 76 4.71 8.61 -13.76
C ALA A 76 3.63 9.11 -14.73
N THR A 77 2.87 8.19 -15.32
CA THR A 77 1.74 8.53 -16.18
C THR A 77 0.62 9.15 -15.36
N CYS A 78 0.18 10.34 -15.75
CA CYS A 78 -1.02 11.00 -15.20
C CYS A 78 -2.23 10.62 -16.05
N PHE A 79 -3.12 9.79 -15.50
CA PHE A 79 -4.34 9.37 -16.19
C PHE A 79 -5.47 10.39 -15.98
N PRO A 80 -6.52 10.38 -16.81
CA PRO A 80 -7.71 11.19 -16.55
C PRO A 80 -8.30 10.85 -15.17
N PRO A 81 -8.72 11.84 -14.36
CA PRO A 81 -9.40 11.59 -13.09
C PRO A 81 -10.68 10.78 -13.31
N ALA A 82 -11.13 10.07 -12.26
CA ALA A 82 -12.30 9.20 -12.34
C ALA A 82 -13.56 9.88 -12.90
N ALA A 83 -13.77 11.17 -12.64
CA ALA A 83 -14.88 11.94 -13.20
C ALA A 83 -14.87 12.01 -14.74
N ALA A 84 -13.68 12.12 -15.35
CA ALA A 84 -13.53 12.11 -16.81
C ALA A 84 -13.52 10.67 -17.36
N SER A 85 -12.83 9.74 -16.68
CA SER A 85 -12.78 8.33 -17.08
C SER A 85 -14.16 7.69 -17.10
N ALA A 86 -15.05 8.05 -16.17
CA ALA A 86 -16.44 7.58 -16.14
C ALA A 86 -17.25 8.01 -17.38
N CYS A 87 -16.89 9.12 -18.04
CA CYS A 87 -17.54 9.56 -19.27
C CYS A 87 -17.21 8.68 -20.49
N SER A 88 -16.26 7.73 -20.37
CA SER A 88 -16.04 6.72 -21.41
C SER A 88 -17.22 5.74 -21.52
N PHE A 89 -17.96 5.51 -20.43
CA PHE A 89 -18.94 4.43 -20.30
C PHE A 89 -18.39 3.04 -20.70
N ASP A 90 -17.06 2.88 -20.66
CA ASP A 90 -16.37 1.68 -21.11
C ASP A 90 -15.70 0.97 -19.93
N ARG A 91 -16.19 -0.24 -19.63
CA ARG A 91 -15.67 -1.07 -18.53
C ARG A 91 -14.45 -1.89 -18.95
N GLU A 92 -14.22 -2.10 -20.23
CA GLU A 92 -13.01 -2.78 -20.70
C GLU A 92 -11.81 -1.83 -20.69
N LEU A 93 -12.06 -0.53 -20.86
CA LEU A 93 -11.05 0.53 -20.77
C LEU A 93 -10.63 0.88 -19.31
N MET A 94 -11.49 0.63 -18.32
CA MET A 94 -11.26 0.93 -16.88
C MET A 94 -10.76 -0.29 -16.11
#